data_AF-A0A060ZTK4-F1
#
_entry.id   AF-A0A060ZTK4-F1
#
_cell.length_a   1.000
_cell.length_b   1.000
_cell.length_c   1.000
_cell.angle_alpha   90.00
_cell.angle_beta   90.00
_cell.angle_gamma   90.00
#
_symmetry.space_group_name_H-M   'P 1'
#
loop_
_entity.id
_entity.type
_entity.pdbx_description
1 polymer ?
#
loop_
_entity_poly.entity_id
_entity_poly.type
_entity_poly.pdbx_seq_one_letter_code
_entity_poly.pdbx_strand_id
1 'polypeptide(L)'
;MKGMRLERLADSDRDRALAVIEASLSPAGYAQVRAAMALNEHLGELIDDYRDTLTEFAYWFTVFGTPSGDSPWGWQLMGHHVDLHCVFVGGQVVLAPVFLGAEPTTGTGRFEGITAFGDETEVALAFRRTLDPDREGEFLMGSSLRAEDLPPELAGPWNGRHLAGAGSDNLVLPPEGIVAASLPADQRDGLVELIRVYLDRLPTPQAERTLALVREHFDETRFAWRGGHDDECAFYYRIHSPVLLVEYDNHPGVFLANPEPARFHVHTIVRAPNGNDYGRDLLAQHYRLHHGG
;
A
#
# COMPACT_ATOMS: atom_id res chain seq x y z
N MET A 1 -1.79 12.06 20.26
CA MET A 1 -3.12 12.71 20.27
C MET A 1 -4.02 11.81 19.42
N LYS A 2 -5.23 11.45 19.89
CA LYS A 2 -6.15 10.66 19.05
C LYS A 2 -6.75 11.62 18.01
N GLY A 3 -6.66 11.28 16.72
CA GLY A 3 -7.27 12.05 15.64
C GLY A 3 -8.78 12.23 15.78
N MET A 4 -9.37 13.04 14.92
CA MET A 4 -10.83 13.17 14.84
C MET A 4 -11.38 12.19 13.81
N ARG A 5 -12.42 11.45 14.20
CA ARG A 5 -13.15 10.57 13.28
C ARG A 5 -13.95 11.42 12.29
N LEU A 6 -13.77 11.20 10.98
CA LEU A 6 -14.38 11.99 9.92
C LEU A 6 -15.90 12.03 10.01
N GLU A 7 -16.53 10.91 10.35
CA GLU A 7 -17.99 10.82 10.55
C GLU A 7 -18.52 11.68 11.70
N ARG A 8 -17.68 12.07 12.66
CA ARG A 8 -18.07 12.93 13.79
C ARG A 8 -17.87 14.42 13.52
N LEU A 9 -17.30 14.77 12.38
CA LEU A 9 -17.12 16.15 11.97
C LEU A 9 -18.41 16.70 11.33
N ALA A 10 -18.59 18.00 11.38
CA ALA A 10 -19.54 18.65 10.49
C ALA A 10 -19.10 18.44 9.04
N ASP A 11 -20.05 18.37 8.10
CA ASP A 11 -19.77 18.11 6.69
C ASP A 11 -18.67 19.03 6.13
N SER A 12 -18.72 20.33 6.45
CA SER A 12 -17.71 21.30 6.01
C SER A 12 -16.31 21.03 6.54
N ASP A 13 -16.18 20.47 7.75
CA ASP A 13 -14.89 20.15 8.36
C ASP A 13 -14.34 18.83 7.82
N ARG A 14 -15.24 17.86 7.56
CA ARG A 14 -14.90 16.62 6.85
C ARG A 14 -14.38 16.92 5.44
N ASP A 15 -15.06 17.79 4.69
CA ASP A 15 -14.64 18.18 3.35
C ASP A 15 -13.27 18.86 3.36
N ARG A 16 -12.97 19.68 4.39
CA ARG A 16 -11.63 20.26 4.57
C ARG A 16 -10.57 19.22 4.87
N ALA A 17 -10.86 18.22 5.70
CA ALA A 17 -9.93 17.12 5.97
C ALA A 17 -9.64 16.31 4.70
N LEU A 18 -10.68 16.01 3.92
CA LEU A 18 -10.55 15.33 2.62
C LEU A 18 -9.77 16.17 1.61
N ALA A 19 -9.98 17.49 1.58
CA ALA A 19 -9.23 18.39 0.70
C ALA A 19 -7.72 18.42 1.02
N VAL A 20 -7.33 18.25 2.29
CA VAL A 20 -5.91 18.11 2.66
C VAL A 20 -5.33 16.83 2.07
N ILE A 21 -6.06 15.72 2.15
CA ILE A 21 -5.65 14.42 1.60
C ILE A 21 -5.55 14.52 0.07
N GLU A 22 -6.57 15.06 -0.59
CA GLU A 22 -6.62 15.26 -2.05
C GLU A 22 -5.45 16.11 -2.55
N ALA A 23 -5.15 17.23 -1.87
CA ALA A 23 -4.03 18.09 -2.23
C ALA A 23 -2.65 17.45 -2.03
N SER A 24 -2.56 16.37 -1.25
CA SER A 24 -1.31 15.67 -0.95
C SER A 24 -1.02 14.51 -1.90
N LEU A 25 -2.03 14.04 -2.65
CA LEU A 25 -1.97 12.86 -3.51
C LEU A 25 -2.10 13.26 -4.99
N SER A 26 -1.83 12.32 -5.89
CA SER A 26 -2.32 12.46 -7.27
C SER A 26 -3.84 12.29 -7.33
N PRO A 27 -4.49 12.72 -8.43
CA PRO A 27 -5.91 12.43 -8.66
C PRO A 27 -6.23 10.93 -8.59
N ALA A 28 -5.37 10.08 -9.14
CA ALA A 28 -5.54 8.63 -9.11
C ALA A 28 -5.37 8.06 -7.69
N GLY A 29 -4.36 8.51 -6.95
CA GLY A 29 -4.13 8.11 -5.56
C GLY A 29 -5.28 8.49 -4.65
N TYR A 30 -5.80 9.72 -4.79
CA TYR A 30 -6.98 10.14 -4.04
C TYR A 30 -8.22 9.32 -4.40
N ALA A 31 -8.44 9.04 -5.70
CA ALA A 31 -9.54 8.19 -6.14
C ALA A 31 -9.45 6.77 -5.55
N GLN A 32 -8.26 6.16 -5.46
CA GLN A 32 -8.07 4.86 -4.81
C GLN A 32 -8.44 4.90 -3.32
N VAL A 33 -8.00 5.93 -2.59
CA VAL A 33 -8.36 6.11 -1.16
C VAL A 33 -9.88 6.22 -1.00
N ARG A 34 -10.53 7.04 -1.84
CA ARG A 34 -12.00 7.22 -1.80
C ARG A 34 -12.75 5.94 -2.18
N ALA A 35 -12.24 5.17 -3.15
CA ALA A 35 -12.82 3.87 -3.51
C ALA A 35 -12.74 2.88 -2.34
N ALA A 36 -11.60 2.77 -1.66
CA ALA A 36 -11.45 1.93 -0.47
C ALA A 36 -12.42 2.34 0.66
N MET A 37 -12.57 3.65 0.90
CA MET A 37 -13.53 4.19 1.87
C MET A 37 -14.99 3.84 1.50
N ALA A 38 -15.37 3.98 0.23
CA ALA A 38 -16.72 3.64 -0.22
C ALA A 38 -16.99 2.13 -0.16
N LEU A 39 -16.01 1.30 -0.54
CA LEU A 39 -16.12 -0.15 -0.45
C LEU A 39 -16.19 -0.64 1.01
N ASN A 40 -15.64 0.11 1.97
CA ASN A 40 -15.84 -0.14 3.39
C ASN A 40 -17.32 0.00 3.81
N GLU A 41 -18.02 1.02 3.31
CA GLU A 41 -19.47 1.14 3.52
C GLU A 41 -20.23 0.02 2.81
N HIS A 42 -19.81 -0.31 1.58
CA HIS A 42 -20.41 -1.41 0.85
C HIS A 42 -20.34 -2.73 1.62
N LEU A 43 -19.18 -3.05 2.21
CA LEU A 43 -19.02 -4.23 3.04
C LEU A 43 -19.99 -4.24 4.22
N GLY A 44 -20.15 -3.09 4.89
CA GLY A 44 -21.13 -2.91 5.96
C GLY A 44 -22.57 -3.21 5.51
N GLU A 45 -22.95 -2.80 4.30
CA GLU A 45 -24.26 -3.15 3.72
C GLU A 45 -24.41 -4.63 3.40
N LEU A 46 -23.35 -5.27 2.89
CA LEU A 46 -23.39 -6.68 2.51
C LEU A 46 -23.57 -7.59 3.73
N ILE A 47 -22.90 -7.27 4.84
CA ILE A 47 -22.93 -8.11 6.05
C ILE A 47 -24.03 -7.69 7.05
N ASP A 48 -24.62 -6.50 6.88
CA ASP A 48 -25.65 -5.90 7.76
C ASP A 48 -25.24 -5.81 9.24
N ASP A 49 -23.94 -5.65 9.50
CA ASP A 49 -23.32 -5.60 10.83
C ASP A 49 -22.18 -4.57 10.86
N TYR A 50 -21.58 -4.33 12.03
CA TYR A 50 -20.46 -3.39 12.21
C TYR A 50 -20.78 -1.97 11.74
N ARG A 51 -22.00 -1.51 12.01
CA ARG A 51 -22.56 -0.22 11.58
C ARG A 51 -21.81 1.01 12.07
N ASP A 52 -20.86 0.83 13.00
CA ASP A 52 -19.99 1.87 13.54
C ASP A 52 -18.53 1.73 13.11
N THR A 53 -18.16 0.76 12.27
CA THR A 53 -16.78 0.62 11.74
C THR A 53 -16.73 0.44 10.23
N LEU A 54 -17.78 -0.12 9.64
CA LEU A 54 -17.94 -0.31 8.20
C LEU A 54 -18.82 0.79 7.61
N THR A 55 -18.40 2.05 7.79
CA THR A 55 -19.02 3.21 7.15
C THR A 55 -17.99 3.99 6.34
N GLU A 56 -18.44 4.76 5.35
CA GLU A 56 -17.57 5.48 4.42
C GLU A 56 -16.63 6.46 5.14
N PHE A 57 -17.02 6.96 6.32
CA PHE A 57 -16.28 7.97 7.06
C PHE A 57 -15.81 7.49 8.44
N ALA A 58 -15.75 6.17 8.67
CA ALA A 58 -15.22 5.54 9.88
C ALA A 58 -13.67 5.60 9.99
N TYR A 59 -13.08 6.74 9.64
CA TYR A 59 -11.64 6.96 9.57
C TYR A 59 -11.22 8.11 10.47
N TRP A 60 -10.05 7.99 11.10
CA TRP A 60 -9.47 9.01 11.95
C TRP A 60 -8.45 9.83 11.17
N PHE A 61 -8.68 11.14 11.12
CA PHE A 61 -7.74 12.10 10.57
C PHE A 61 -6.99 12.81 11.69
N THR A 62 -5.67 12.80 11.64
CA THR A 62 -4.77 13.42 12.62
C THR A 62 -3.81 14.34 11.91
N VAL A 63 -3.63 15.57 12.41
CA VAL A 63 -2.60 16.50 11.94
C VAL A 63 -1.48 16.57 12.98
N PHE A 64 -0.24 16.52 12.52
CA PHE A 64 0.97 16.63 13.31
C PHE A 64 1.72 17.91 12.95
N GLY A 65 2.04 18.72 13.96
CA GLY A 65 2.62 20.05 13.74
C GLY A 65 1.58 21.07 13.27
N THR A 66 2.06 22.19 12.73
CA THR A 66 1.20 23.25 12.16
C THR A 66 1.43 23.28 10.65
N PRO A 67 0.38 23.15 9.81
CA PRO A 67 0.51 23.27 8.37
C PRO A 67 1.28 24.54 7.97
N SER A 68 2.36 24.34 7.22
CA SER A 68 3.31 25.40 6.87
C SER A 68 4.04 25.04 5.57
N GLY A 69 4.47 26.05 4.82
CA GLY A 69 5.42 25.87 3.71
C GLY A 69 6.88 25.80 4.17
N ASP A 70 7.17 26.28 5.39
CA ASP A 70 8.53 26.54 5.87
C ASP A 70 8.92 25.67 7.07
N SER A 71 8.00 24.88 7.62
CA SER A 71 8.24 24.04 8.80
C SER A 71 7.67 22.64 8.62
N PRO A 72 8.32 21.59 9.16
CA PRO A 72 7.80 20.24 9.05
C PRO A 72 6.42 20.08 9.67
N TRP A 73 5.52 19.43 8.94
CA TRP A 73 4.21 19.01 9.43
C TRP A 73 3.75 17.77 8.67
N GLY A 74 2.69 17.12 9.13
CA GLY A 74 2.17 15.95 8.45
C GLY A 74 0.76 15.63 8.87
N TRP A 75 0.20 14.60 8.27
CA TRP A 75 -1.11 14.07 8.62
C TRP A 75 -1.12 12.54 8.54
N GLN A 76 -2.08 11.96 9.24
CA GLN A 76 -2.40 10.54 9.13
C GLN A 76 -3.90 10.36 8.92
N LEU A 77 -4.27 9.45 8.03
CA LEU A 77 -5.62 8.93 7.87
C LEU A 77 -5.59 7.43 8.16
N MET A 78 -6.28 6.98 9.21
CA MET A 78 -6.33 5.56 9.57
C MET A 78 -7.76 5.04 9.76
N GLY A 79 -8.01 3.79 9.41
CA GLY A 79 -9.26 3.08 9.61
C GLY A 79 -9.23 1.71 8.95
N HIS A 80 -10.39 1.07 8.83
CA HIS A 80 -10.46 -0.23 8.17
C HIS A 80 -10.07 -0.10 6.70
N HIS A 81 -9.07 -0.90 6.28
CA HIS A 81 -8.50 -0.91 4.92
C HIS A 81 -7.80 0.38 4.44
N VAL A 82 -7.56 1.36 5.31
CA VAL A 82 -6.84 2.59 4.93
C VAL A 82 -5.93 3.01 6.09
N ASP A 83 -4.62 3.09 5.85
CA ASP A 83 -3.67 3.77 6.72
C ASP A 83 -2.65 4.54 5.87
N LEU A 84 -2.75 5.85 5.87
CA LEU A 84 -1.86 6.73 5.11
C LEU A 84 -1.15 7.66 6.08
N HIS A 85 0.17 7.75 5.92
CA HIS A 85 0.99 8.75 6.57
C HIS A 85 1.61 9.66 5.53
N CYS A 86 1.45 10.97 5.72
CA CYS A 86 2.05 11.98 4.87
C CYS A 86 2.83 12.98 5.72
N VAL A 87 4.08 13.24 5.34
CA VAL A 87 4.93 14.23 6.00
C VAL A 87 5.49 15.19 4.96
N PHE A 88 5.42 16.47 5.28
CA PHE A 88 5.99 17.59 4.55
C PHE A 88 7.23 18.06 5.29
N VAL A 89 8.38 18.09 4.62
CA VAL A 89 9.63 18.64 5.16
C VAL A 89 10.26 19.53 4.09
N GLY A 90 10.12 20.85 4.26
CA GLY A 90 10.47 21.80 3.21
C GLY A 90 9.68 21.53 1.92
N GLY A 91 10.37 21.43 0.79
CA GLY A 91 9.74 21.11 -0.51
C GLY A 91 9.51 19.61 -0.78
N GLN A 92 9.75 18.73 0.20
CA GLN A 92 9.61 17.29 0.03
C GLN A 92 8.32 16.77 0.68
N VAL A 93 7.69 15.81 0.00
CA VAL A 93 6.52 15.06 0.48
C VAL A 93 6.93 13.60 0.57
N VAL A 94 6.67 12.98 1.72
CA VAL A 94 6.80 11.53 1.92
C VAL A 94 5.42 10.97 2.22
N LEU A 95 4.97 10.04 1.39
CA LEU A 95 3.76 9.26 1.59
C LEU A 95 4.15 7.81 1.88
N ALA A 96 4.51 7.55 3.13
CA ALA A 96 4.85 6.24 3.65
C ALA A 96 4.71 6.27 5.19
N PRO A 97 4.36 5.14 5.82
CA PRO A 97 3.81 3.95 5.18
C PRO A 97 2.42 4.22 4.57
N VAL A 98 2.05 3.40 3.58
CA VAL A 98 0.71 3.36 2.98
C VAL A 98 0.18 1.95 3.07
N PHE A 99 -0.97 1.78 3.69
CA PHE A 99 -1.78 0.59 3.62
C PHE A 99 -3.11 0.93 2.95
N LEU A 100 -3.44 0.16 1.91
CA LEU A 100 -4.72 0.23 1.24
C LEU A 100 -5.22 -1.20 1.01
N GLY A 101 -6.47 -1.46 1.36
CA GLY A 101 -7.15 -2.70 1.05
C GLY A 101 -8.62 -2.51 0.66
N ALA A 102 -9.29 -3.61 0.33
CA ALA A 102 -10.74 -3.69 0.20
C ALA A 102 -11.21 -5.15 0.27
N GLU A 103 -12.41 -5.33 0.80
CA GLU A 103 -13.20 -6.55 0.81
C GLU A 103 -14.68 -6.12 0.68
N PRO A 104 -15.39 -6.40 -0.42
CA PRO A 104 -14.88 -6.82 -1.73
C PRO A 104 -14.14 -5.68 -2.46
N THR A 105 -13.34 -6.00 -3.49
CA THR A 105 -12.69 -5.01 -4.37
C THR A 105 -13.60 -4.40 -5.44
N THR A 106 -14.84 -4.86 -5.57
CA THR A 106 -15.83 -4.35 -6.53
C THR A 106 -17.16 -4.14 -5.83
N GLY A 107 -17.74 -2.95 -6.02
CA GLY A 107 -19.01 -2.58 -5.45
C GLY A 107 -20.21 -3.14 -6.22
N THR A 108 -21.30 -3.41 -5.51
CA THR A 108 -22.59 -3.82 -6.09
C THR A 108 -23.71 -2.92 -5.58
N GLY A 109 -24.89 -2.99 -6.19
CA GLY A 109 -26.03 -2.16 -5.80
C GLY A 109 -25.72 -0.67 -5.98
N ARG A 110 -25.88 0.14 -4.92
CA ARG A 110 -25.57 1.59 -4.99
C ARG A 110 -24.09 1.92 -5.16
N PHE A 111 -23.20 0.94 -5.01
CA PHE A 111 -21.75 1.06 -5.19
C PHE A 111 -21.28 0.49 -6.55
N GLU A 112 -22.20 0.12 -7.44
CA GLU A 112 -21.87 -0.38 -8.77
C GLU A 112 -20.97 0.62 -9.53
N GLY A 113 -19.91 0.10 -10.15
CA GLY A 113 -18.89 0.89 -10.86
C GLY A 113 -17.72 1.35 -10.00
N ILE A 114 -17.77 1.18 -8.67
CA ILE A 114 -16.60 1.40 -7.80
C ILE A 114 -15.75 0.14 -7.80
N THR A 115 -14.48 0.28 -8.19
CA THR A 115 -13.48 -0.79 -8.17
C THR A 115 -12.20 -0.32 -7.50
N ALA A 116 -11.47 -1.25 -6.91
CA ALA A 116 -10.16 -1.00 -6.32
C ALA A 116 -9.19 -2.13 -6.66
N PHE A 117 -7.89 -1.79 -6.69
CA PHE A 117 -6.77 -2.73 -6.87
C PHE A 117 -6.69 -3.47 -8.21
N GLY A 118 -7.39 -3.00 -9.25
CA GLY A 118 -7.35 -3.62 -10.58
C GLY A 118 -5.94 -3.61 -11.17
N ASP A 119 -5.29 -2.45 -11.19
CA ASP A 119 -3.94 -2.30 -11.75
C ASP A 119 -2.91 -3.07 -10.93
N GLU A 120 -2.99 -3.02 -9.59
CA GLU A 120 -2.13 -3.77 -8.67
C GLU A 120 -2.19 -5.28 -8.92
N THR A 121 -3.34 -5.81 -9.33
CA THR A 121 -3.54 -7.22 -9.65
C THR A 121 -3.11 -7.55 -11.08
N GLU A 122 -3.63 -6.82 -12.08
CA GLU A 122 -3.45 -7.16 -13.49
C GLU A 122 -2.03 -6.90 -14.00
N VAL A 123 -1.42 -5.77 -13.60
CA VAL A 123 -0.03 -5.46 -14.00
C VAL A 123 0.94 -6.46 -13.37
N ALA A 124 0.67 -6.89 -12.12
CA ALA A 124 1.49 -7.89 -11.43
C ALA A 124 1.40 -9.27 -12.10
N LEU A 125 0.18 -9.72 -12.45
CA LEU A 125 -0.01 -10.96 -13.20
C LEU A 125 0.66 -10.91 -14.56
N ALA A 126 0.50 -9.81 -15.30
CA ALA A 126 1.14 -9.61 -16.59
C ALA A 126 2.67 -9.71 -16.45
N PHE A 127 3.26 -9.04 -15.46
CA PHE A 127 4.69 -9.12 -15.19
C PHE A 127 5.12 -10.54 -14.80
N ARG A 128 4.45 -11.18 -13.84
CA ARG A 128 4.75 -12.56 -13.39
C ARG A 128 4.75 -13.55 -14.55
N ARG A 129 3.84 -13.39 -15.52
CA ARG A 129 3.72 -14.27 -16.70
C ARG A 129 4.82 -14.07 -17.74
N THR A 130 5.60 -12.98 -17.64
CA THR A 130 6.79 -12.78 -18.49
C THR A 130 8.03 -13.50 -17.97
N LEU A 131 8.06 -13.84 -16.68
CA LEU A 131 9.22 -14.47 -16.03
C LEU A 131 9.37 -15.93 -16.46
N ASP A 132 10.62 -16.32 -16.68
CA ASP A 132 10.99 -17.66 -17.15
C ASP A 132 10.68 -18.74 -16.09
N PRO A 133 9.90 -19.79 -16.43
CA PRO A 133 9.66 -20.92 -15.53
C PRO A 133 10.95 -21.57 -15.00
N ASP A 134 12.04 -21.59 -15.80
CA ASP A 134 13.31 -22.17 -15.38
C ASP A 134 14.02 -21.34 -14.27
N ARG A 135 13.56 -20.10 -14.05
CA ARG A 135 14.06 -19.18 -13.01
C ARG A 135 13.16 -19.09 -11.78
N GLU A 136 12.12 -19.92 -11.67
CA GLU A 136 11.21 -19.90 -10.51
C GLU A 136 11.94 -20.04 -9.16
N GLY A 137 13.04 -20.80 -9.10
CA GLY A 137 13.85 -20.92 -7.89
C GLY A 137 14.47 -19.61 -7.39
N GLU A 138 14.46 -18.54 -8.18
CA GLU A 138 14.96 -17.22 -7.79
C GLU A 138 13.89 -16.32 -7.15
N PHE A 139 12.61 -16.54 -7.44
CA PHE A 139 11.54 -15.61 -7.02
C PHE A 139 10.27 -16.28 -6.46
N LEU A 140 10.03 -17.56 -6.72
CA LEU A 140 8.85 -18.26 -6.25
C LEU A 140 9.05 -18.73 -4.81
N MET A 141 8.36 -18.09 -3.87
CA MET A 141 8.42 -18.43 -2.43
C MET A 141 7.58 -19.66 -2.08
N GLY A 142 6.70 -20.08 -2.99
CA GLY A 142 5.84 -21.25 -2.84
C GLY A 142 4.57 -21.15 -3.70
N SER A 143 3.90 -22.28 -3.91
CA SER A 143 2.71 -22.37 -4.77
C SER A 143 1.38 -22.18 -4.03
N SER A 144 1.36 -22.34 -2.70
CA SER A 144 0.13 -22.22 -1.90
C SER A 144 0.09 -20.93 -1.07
N LEU A 145 -1.13 -20.44 -0.85
CA LEU A 145 -1.47 -19.35 0.04
C LEU A 145 -2.29 -19.80 1.26
N ARG A 146 -2.62 -21.10 1.34
CA ARG A 146 -3.49 -21.64 2.38
C ARG A 146 -2.72 -21.64 3.70
N ALA A 147 -3.35 -21.17 4.78
CA ALA A 147 -2.68 -20.99 6.07
C ALA A 147 -2.00 -22.28 6.58
N GLU A 148 -2.58 -23.44 6.30
CA GLU A 148 -2.04 -24.76 6.64
C GLU A 148 -0.75 -25.16 5.92
N ASP A 149 -0.48 -24.56 4.75
CA ASP A 149 0.72 -24.81 3.93
C ASP A 149 1.83 -23.79 4.21
N LEU A 150 1.58 -22.82 5.11
CA LEU A 150 2.48 -21.71 5.37
C LEU A 150 3.19 -21.85 6.73
N PRO A 151 4.40 -21.28 6.86
CA PRO A 151 5.00 -21.05 8.17
C PRO A 151 4.04 -20.29 9.09
N PRO A 152 4.02 -20.56 10.42
CA PRO A 152 3.10 -19.92 11.36
C PRO A 152 3.08 -18.38 11.30
N GLU A 153 4.23 -17.76 11.01
CA GLU A 153 4.39 -16.33 10.88
C GLU A 153 3.70 -15.72 9.64
N LEU A 154 3.39 -16.53 8.63
CA LEU A 154 2.67 -16.14 7.40
C LEU A 154 1.21 -16.62 7.38
N ALA A 155 0.75 -17.29 8.45
CA ALA A 155 -0.56 -17.95 8.52
C ALA A 155 -1.58 -17.16 9.36
N GLY A 156 -1.22 -15.97 9.85
CA GLY A 156 -2.08 -15.16 10.72
C GLY A 156 -3.19 -14.44 9.95
N PRO A 157 -4.46 -14.42 10.43
CA PRO A 157 -5.58 -13.79 9.73
C PRO A 157 -5.52 -12.25 9.64
N TRP A 158 -4.66 -11.58 10.42
CA TRP A 158 -4.57 -10.11 10.44
C TRP A 158 -3.59 -9.57 9.40
N ASN A 159 -2.33 -10.01 9.46
CA ASN A 159 -1.31 -9.58 8.51
C ASN A 159 -1.26 -10.47 7.25
N GLY A 160 -1.91 -11.63 7.25
CA GLY A 160 -1.78 -12.58 6.14
C GLY A 160 -0.32 -12.97 5.93
N ARG A 161 0.14 -12.88 4.68
CA ARG A 161 1.55 -13.10 4.31
C ARG A 161 2.41 -11.83 4.36
N HIS A 162 1.86 -10.69 4.75
CA HIS A 162 2.62 -9.46 4.90
C HIS A 162 3.66 -9.55 6.01
N LEU A 163 4.92 -9.28 5.67
CA LEU A 163 5.99 -9.08 6.65
C LEU A 163 6.12 -7.62 7.08
N ALA A 164 5.69 -6.70 6.21
CA ALA A 164 5.71 -5.26 6.42
C ALA A 164 4.49 -4.71 7.16
N GLY A 165 3.56 -5.60 7.56
CA GLY A 165 2.29 -5.30 8.22
C GLY A 165 2.40 -4.72 9.63
N ALA A 166 1.26 -4.71 10.32
CA ALA A 166 1.14 -4.11 11.64
C ALA A 166 2.11 -4.77 12.65
N GLY A 167 2.75 -3.94 13.48
CA GLY A 167 3.72 -4.37 14.50
C GLY A 167 5.18 -4.44 14.02
N SER A 168 5.44 -4.21 12.72
CA SER A 168 6.79 -4.25 12.13
C SER A 168 7.44 -2.86 12.06
N ASP A 169 7.51 -2.12 13.17
CA ASP A 169 8.14 -0.78 13.18
C ASP A 169 9.66 -0.87 12.96
N ASN A 170 10.23 0.01 12.12
CA ASN A 170 11.64 -0.02 11.72
C ASN A 170 12.10 -1.38 11.18
N LEU A 171 11.23 -2.05 10.41
CA LEU A 171 11.49 -3.36 9.83
C LEU A 171 12.82 -3.37 9.06
N VAL A 172 13.66 -4.35 9.39
CA VAL A 172 14.81 -4.75 8.58
C VAL A 172 14.49 -6.13 8.02
N LEU A 173 14.19 -6.17 6.73
CA LEU A 173 13.84 -7.40 6.03
C LEU A 173 15.04 -7.87 5.19
N PRO A 174 15.41 -9.16 5.20
CA PRO A 174 16.36 -9.68 4.23
C PRO A 174 15.79 -9.58 2.81
N PRO A 175 16.58 -9.15 1.82
CA PRO A 175 16.13 -9.10 0.44
C PRO A 175 16.00 -10.52 -0.11
N GLU A 176 14.84 -10.84 -0.70
CA GLU A 176 14.50 -12.13 -1.30
C GLU A 176 13.83 -11.87 -2.64
N GLY A 177 14.06 -12.76 -3.61
CA GLY A 177 13.52 -12.66 -4.96
C GLY A 177 14.56 -12.43 -6.06
N ILE A 178 14.08 -12.47 -7.31
CA ILE A 178 14.87 -12.24 -8.52
C ILE A 178 15.36 -10.80 -8.55
N VAL A 179 16.64 -10.60 -8.85
CA VAL A 179 17.25 -9.26 -8.89
C VAL A 179 16.83 -8.55 -10.18
N ALA A 180 16.35 -7.31 -10.08
CA ALA A 180 15.86 -6.52 -11.21
C ALA A 180 16.93 -6.33 -12.29
N ALA A 181 18.18 -6.07 -11.92
CA ALA A 181 19.30 -5.95 -12.86
C ALA A 181 19.57 -7.22 -13.68
N SER A 182 19.17 -8.40 -13.18
CA SER A 182 19.32 -9.69 -13.89
C SER A 182 18.21 -9.97 -14.91
N LEU A 183 17.15 -9.16 -14.92
CA LEU A 183 16.05 -9.29 -15.86
C LEU A 183 16.47 -8.73 -17.24
N PRO A 184 16.01 -9.35 -18.35
CA PRO A 184 15.96 -8.75 -19.68
C PRO A 184 15.31 -7.36 -19.68
N ALA A 185 15.61 -6.55 -20.71
CA ALA A 185 15.17 -5.16 -20.76
C ALA A 185 13.64 -4.98 -20.70
N ASP A 186 12.91 -5.80 -21.44
CA ASP A 186 11.44 -5.85 -21.46
C ASP A 186 10.85 -6.25 -20.10
N GLN A 187 11.44 -7.25 -19.43
CA GLN A 187 11.02 -7.64 -18.08
C GLN A 187 11.33 -6.55 -17.04
N ARG A 188 12.46 -5.83 -17.18
CA ARG A 188 12.74 -4.66 -16.32
C ARG A 188 11.72 -3.55 -16.52
N ASP A 189 11.31 -3.30 -17.76
CA ASP A 189 10.27 -2.32 -18.04
C ASP A 189 8.92 -2.77 -17.45
N GLY A 190 8.57 -4.06 -17.52
CA GLY A 190 7.40 -4.61 -16.81
C GLY A 190 7.45 -4.41 -15.29
N LEU A 191 8.61 -4.62 -14.66
CA LEU A 191 8.78 -4.35 -13.23
C LEU A 191 8.65 -2.86 -12.89
N VAL A 192 9.13 -1.97 -13.77
CA VAL A 192 8.94 -0.52 -13.63
C VAL A 192 7.47 -0.18 -13.66
N GLU A 193 6.71 -0.70 -14.63
CA GLU A 193 5.27 -0.45 -14.73
C GLU A 193 4.56 -0.91 -13.45
N LEU A 194 4.92 -2.07 -12.91
CA LEU A 194 4.39 -2.53 -11.62
C LEU A 194 4.74 -1.60 -10.46
N ILE A 195 5.97 -1.09 -10.39
CA ILE A 195 6.36 -0.11 -9.37
C ILE A 195 5.56 1.20 -9.52
N ARG A 196 5.30 1.64 -10.76
CA ARG A 196 4.53 2.85 -11.05
C ARG A 196 3.11 2.79 -10.49
N VAL A 197 2.44 1.64 -10.55
CA VAL A 197 1.09 1.46 -9.95
C VAL A 197 1.03 1.98 -8.51
N TYR A 198 2.10 1.78 -7.73
CA TYR A 198 2.18 2.23 -6.35
C TYR A 198 2.64 3.68 -6.22
N LEU A 199 3.63 4.10 -7.02
CA LEU A 199 4.19 5.45 -6.96
C LEU A 199 3.23 6.50 -7.52
N ASP A 200 2.35 6.13 -8.44
CA ASP A 200 1.38 7.04 -9.06
C ASP A 200 0.33 7.55 -8.08
N ARG A 201 0.31 7.04 -6.84
CA ARG A 201 -0.45 7.65 -5.73
C ARG A 201 0.12 9.01 -5.29
N LEU A 202 1.42 9.24 -5.52
CA LEU A 202 2.12 10.50 -5.26
C LEU A 202 1.88 11.51 -6.40
N PRO A 203 2.00 12.81 -6.13
CA PRO A 203 2.08 13.80 -7.20
C PRO A 203 3.26 13.48 -8.16
N THR A 204 3.07 13.71 -9.46
CA THR A 204 3.96 13.22 -10.52
C THR A 204 5.45 13.54 -10.31
N PRO A 205 5.86 14.77 -9.92
CA PRO A 205 7.29 15.06 -9.72
C PRO A 205 7.95 14.18 -8.65
N GLN A 206 7.19 13.83 -7.60
CA GLN A 206 7.63 12.99 -6.50
C GLN A 206 7.67 11.52 -6.93
N ALA A 207 6.65 11.04 -7.65
CA ALA A 207 6.62 9.70 -8.22
C ALA A 207 7.84 9.43 -9.12
N GLU A 208 8.11 10.33 -10.07
CA GLU A 208 9.26 10.20 -10.98
C GLU A 208 10.61 10.24 -10.24
N ARG A 209 10.73 11.09 -9.21
CA ARG A 209 11.94 11.16 -8.39
C ARG A 209 12.17 9.86 -7.63
N THR A 210 11.14 9.31 -7.00
CA THR A 210 11.24 8.03 -6.28
C THR A 210 11.57 6.90 -7.24
N LEU A 211 10.94 6.85 -8.42
CA LEU A 211 11.23 5.84 -9.42
C LEU A 211 12.67 5.92 -9.93
N ALA A 212 13.20 7.13 -10.17
CA ALA A 212 14.59 7.33 -10.56
C ALA A 212 15.56 6.75 -9.51
N LEU A 213 15.31 7.01 -8.22
CA LEU A 213 16.09 6.44 -7.12
C LEU A 213 15.98 4.90 -7.08
N VAL A 214 14.79 4.33 -7.26
CA VAL A 214 14.64 2.87 -7.32
C VAL A 214 15.45 2.29 -8.48
N ARG A 215 15.47 2.95 -9.65
CA ARG A 215 16.27 2.55 -10.83
C ARG A 215 17.78 2.57 -10.58
N GLU A 216 18.27 3.52 -9.79
CA GLU A 216 19.67 3.57 -9.37
C GLU A 216 20.08 2.35 -8.53
N HIS A 217 19.12 1.67 -7.88
CA HIS A 217 19.32 0.49 -7.05
C HIS A 217 18.73 -0.80 -7.65
N PHE A 218 18.66 -0.93 -8.98
CA PHE A 218 18.15 -2.15 -9.63
C PHE A 218 18.99 -3.41 -9.37
N ASP A 219 20.27 -3.27 -9.05
CA ASP A 219 21.14 -4.36 -8.61
C ASP A 219 20.80 -4.88 -7.20
N GLU A 220 20.09 -4.08 -6.40
CA GLU A 220 19.63 -4.43 -5.06
C GLU A 220 18.10 -4.60 -4.97
N THR A 221 17.37 -4.24 -6.03
CA THR A 221 15.91 -4.37 -6.10
C THR A 221 15.52 -5.79 -6.47
N ARG A 222 14.61 -6.39 -5.70
CA ARG A 222 14.15 -7.76 -5.88
C ARG A 222 12.65 -7.88 -6.02
N PHE A 223 12.21 -8.87 -6.79
CA PHE A 223 10.82 -9.26 -6.91
C PHE A 223 10.62 -10.70 -6.45
N ALA A 224 9.60 -10.95 -5.63
CA ALA A 224 9.22 -12.28 -5.17
C ALA A 224 7.71 -12.52 -5.37
N TRP A 225 7.33 -13.77 -5.63
CA TRP A 225 5.96 -14.20 -5.91
C TRP A 225 5.58 -15.44 -5.10
N ARG A 226 4.31 -15.55 -4.70
CA ARG A 226 3.74 -16.77 -4.12
C ARG A 226 2.32 -16.98 -4.65
N GLY A 227 1.94 -18.23 -4.87
CA GLY A 227 0.61 -18.59 -5.35
C GLY A 227 0.57 -18.90 -6.84
N GLY A 228 -0.65 -19.07 -7.36
CA GLY A 228 -0.89 -19.28 -8.78
C GLY A 228 -0.60 -18.03 -9.61
N HIS A 229 -0.80 -18.11 -10.92
CA HIS A 229 -0.75 -16.95 -11.82
C HIS A 229 -1.72 -17.10 -13.01
N ASP A 230 -2.79 -17.90 -12.85
CA ASP A 230 -3.90 -17.94 -13.80
C ASP A 230 -4.86 -16.75 -13.56
N ASP A 231 -5.95 -16.67 -14.34
CA ASP A 231 -6.85 -15.53 -14.31
C ASP A 231 -7.76 -15.48 -13.06
N GLU A 232 -7.82 -16.55 -12.25
CA GLU A 232 -8.74 -16.63 -11.11
C GLU A 232 -8.00 -16.79 -9.77
N CYS A 233 -6.71 -17.14 -9.82
CA CYS A 233 -5.92 -17.41 -8.63
C CYS A 233 -5.73 -16.18 -7.73
N ALA A 234 -5.70 -16.44 -6.43
CA ALA A 234 -5.12 -15.52 -5.47
C ALA A 234 -3.59 -15.65 -5.48
N PHE A 235 -2.90 -14.55 -5.14
CA PHE A 235 -1.44 -14.53 -5.04
C PHE A 235 -0.94 -13.52 -4.00
N TYR A 236 0.36 -13.56 -3.78
CA TYR A 236 1.14 -12.57 -3.04
C TYR A 236 2.35 -12.18 -3.89
N TYR A 237 2.75 -10.93 -3.82
CA TYR A 237 4.07 -10.52 -4.31
C TYR A 237 4.72 -9.46 -3.43
N ARG A 238 6.04 -9.37 -3.56
CA ARG A 238 6.84 -8.34 -2.90
C ARG A 238 7.84 -7.73 -3.87
N ILE A 239 7.93 -6.41 -3.87
CA ILE A 239 9.04 -5.66 -4.46
C ILE A 239 9.85 -5.09 -3.31
N HIS A 240 11.14 -5.39 -3.25
CA HIS A 240 12.00 -4.94 -2.18
C HIS A 240 13.26 -4.28 -2.75
N SER A 241 13.36 -2.97 -2.57
CA SER A 241 14.46 -2.10 -2.95
C SER A 241 14.97 -1.37 -1.70
N PRO A 242 16.24 -0.90 -1.67
CA PRO A 242 16.71 0.03 -0.64
C PRO A 242 15.85 1.29 -0.47
N VAL A 243 15.07 1.67 -1.50
CA VAL A 243 14.25 2.88 -1.56
C VAL A 243 12.76 2.60 -1.29
N LEU A 244 12.26 1.43 -1.68
CA LEU A 244 10.84 1.09 -1.72
C LEU A 244 10.60 -0.36 -1.34
N LEU A 245 9.65 -0.60 -0.44
CA LEU A 245 9.13 -1.93 -0.14
C LEU A 245 7.64 -1.94 -0.44
N VAL A 246 7.22 -2.83 -1.35
CA VAL A 246 5.83 -3.08 -1.68
C VAL A 246 5.49 -4.51 -1.34
N GLU A 247 4.36 -4.73 -0.69
CA GLU A 247 3.73 -6.04 -0.59
C GLU A 247 2.27 -5.95 -1.08
N TYR A 248 1.83 -6.98 -1.78
CA TYR A 248 0.44 -7.20 -2.19
C TYR A 248 0.02 -8.57 -1.70
N ASP A 249 -1.19 -8.68 -1.14
CA ASP A 249 -1.69 -9.93 -0.62
C ASP A 249 -3.19 -10.12 -0.84
N ASN A 250 -3.59 -11.26 -1.40
CA ASN A 250 -5.01 -11.66 -1.44
C ASN A 250 -5.41 -12.41 -0.17
N HIS A 251 -6.27 -11.86 0.68
CA HIS A 251 -6.62 -12.45 1.97
C HIS A 251 -7.81 -13.41 1.91
N PRO A 252 -7.93 -14.36 2.86
CA PRO A 252 -9.20 -15.05 3.12
C PRO A 252 -10.22 -14.05 3.66
N GLY A 253 -11.49 -14.44 3.68
CA GLY A 253 -12.55 -13.58 4.19
C GLY A 253 -12.37 -13.29 5.67
N VAL A 254 -12.48 -12.01 6.06
CA VAL A 254 -12.51 -11.61 7.47
C VAL A 254 -13.94 -11.28 7.87
N PHE A 255 -14.62 -10.48 7.05
CA PHE A 255 -16.05 -10.21 7.20
C PHE A 255 -16.90 -11.10 6.28
N LEU A 256 -16.39 -11.43 5.09
CA LEU A 256 -17.03 -12.38 4.19
C LEU A 256 -16.65 -13.82 4.58
N ALA A 257 -17.49 -14.78 4.21
CA ALA A 257 -17.37 -16.16 4.69
C ALA A 257 -16.41 -17.06 3.86
N ASN A 258 -15.66 -16.51 2.90
CA ASN A 258 -14.74 -17.32 2.09
C ASN A 258 -13.55 -17.78 2.95
N PRO A 259 -13.33 -19.11 3.09
CA PRO A 259 -12.28 -19.62 3.97
C PRO A 259 -10.88 -19.44 3.37
N GLU A 260 -10.79 -19.33 2.04
CA GLU A 260 -9.53 -19.28 1.31
C GLU A 260 -9.27 -17.89 0.73
N PRO A 261 -7.99 -17.51 0.56
CA PRO A 261 -7.55 -16.35 -0.21
C PRO A 261 -8.30 -16.17 -1.53
N ALA A 262 -8.82 -14.96 -1.77
CA ALA A 262 -9.56 -14.66 -3.00
C ALA A 262 -9.17 -13.29 -3.59
N ARG A 263 -9.31 -13.16 -4.92
CA ARG A 263 -8.98 -11.93 -5.66
C ARG A 263 -9.79 -10.70 -5.23
N PHE A 264 -10.93 -10.90 -4.57
CA PHE A 264 -11.79 -9.82 -4.11
C PHE A 264 -11.47 -9.31 -2.69
N HIS A 265 -10.49 -9.88 -2.00
CA HIS A 265 -9.99 -9.34 -0.74
C HIS A 265 -8.49 -9.03 -0.93
N VAL A 266 -8.16 -7.76 -1.10
CA VAL A 266 -6.80 -7.31 -1.41
C VAL A 266 -6.29 -6.41 -0.31
N HIS A 267 -5.08 -6.68 0.17
CA HIS A 267 -4.30 -5.79 1.03
C HIS A 267 -3.02 -5.39 0.29
N THR A 268 -2.65 -4.12 0.38
CA THR A 268 -1.38 -3.62 -0.17
C THR A 268 -0.67 -2.76 0.86
N ILE A 269 0.66 -2.87 0.89
CA ILE A 269 1.54 -2.09 1.76
C ILE A 269 2.62 -1.45 0.91
N VAL A 270 2.87 -0.17 1.12
CA VAL A 270 4.05 0.55 0.63
C VAL A 270 4.80 1.13 1.81
N ARG A 271 6.10 0.86 1.86
CA ARG A 271 7.03 1.33 2.89
C ARG A 271 8.26 1.93 2.24
N ALA A 272 8.94 2.78 3.00
CA ALA A 272 10.21 3.38 2.66
C ALA A 272 11.27 2.81 3.64
N PRO A 273 12.00 1.75 3.23
CA PRO A 273 12.97 1.07 4.08
C PRO A 273 14.06 2.00 4.64
N ASN A 274 14.86 1.45 5.57
CA ASN A 274 16.08 2.08 6.09
C ASN A 274 15.84 3.41 6.83
N GLY A 275 14.72 3.52 7.56
CA GLY A 275 14.42 4.68 8.41
C GLY A 275 13.66 5.81 7.72
N ASN A 276 13.17 5.57 6.50
CA ASN A 276 12.35 6.52 5.76
C ASN A 276 10.83 6.40 6.04
N ASP A 277 10.40 5.31 6.68
CA ASP A 277 8.98 4.99 6.90
C ASP A 277 8.17 6.08 7.62
N TYR A 278 8.63 6.60 8.76
CA TYR A 278 7.86 7.59 9.55
C TYR A 278 8.49 8.99 9.51
N GLY A 279 9.07 9.36 8.36
CA GLY A 279 9.77 10.64 8.19
C GLY A 279 11.02 10.80 9.06
N ARG A 280 11.50 9.73 9.70
CA ARG A 280 12.59 9.76 10.68
C ARG A 280 13.89 10.27 10.07
N ASP A 281 14.27 9.83 8.87
CA ASP A 281 15.51 10.31 8.24
C ASP A 281 15.39 11.74 7.70
N LEU A 282 14.28 12.12 7.02
CA LEU A 282 14.09 13.51 6.56
C LEU A 282 14.05 14.50 7.72
N LEU A 283 13.37 14.16 8.81
CA LEU A 283 13.32 15.00 9.99
C LEU A 283 14.72 15.15 10.61
N ALA A 284 15.46 14.05 10.74
CA ALA A 284 16.84 14.09 11.23
C ALA A 284 17.77 14.91 10.31
N GLN A 285 17.65 14.76 8.99
CA GLN A 285 18.38 15.56 8.01
C GLN A 285 18.07 17.05 8.15
N HIS A 286 16.79 17.42 8.23
CA HIS A 286 16.36 18.81 8.39
C HIS A 286 16.92 19.43 9.68
N TYR A 287 16.82 18.74 10.82
CA TYR A 287 17.40 19.21 12.08
C TYR A 287 18.92 19.39 11.99
N ARG A 288 19.66 18.46 11.36
CA ARG A 288 21.11 18.59 11.16
C ARG A 288 21.47 19.82 10.32
N LEU A 289 20.69 20.11 9.27
CA LEU A 289 20.99 21.17 8.31
C LEU A 289 20.55 22.56 8.77
N HIS A 290 19.47 22.66 9.54
CA HIS A 290 18.81 23.95 9.84
C HIS A 290 18.74 24.30 11.33
N HIS A 291 19.03 23.34 12.22
CA HIS A 291 18.87 23.50 13.68
C HIS A 291 20.02 22.94 14.52
N GLY A 292 21.07 22.39 13.89
CA GLY A 292 22.26 21.88 14.56
C GLY A 292 23.23 23.00 14.96
N GLY A 293 23.02 23.58 16.14
CA GLY A 293 23.98 24.39 16.88
C GLY A 293 24.34 23.72 18.20
#